data_AF-A0A1F3CRG6-F1
#
_entry.id   AF-A0A1F3CRG6-F1
#
_cell.length_a   1.000
_cell.length_b   1.000
_cell.length_c   1.000
_cell.angle_alpha   90.00
_cell.angle_beta   90.00
_cell.angle_gamma   90.00
#
_symmetry.space_group_name_H-M   'P 1'
#
loop_
_entity.id
_entity.type
_entity.pdbx_description
1 polymer ?
#
loop_
_entity_poly.entity_id
_entity_poly.type
_entity_poly.pdbx_seq_one_letter_code
_entity_poly.pdbx_strand_id
1 'polypeptide(L)' 'MKEQGCKQKDIALKIGKDKSVISRELSRNCDKRSMEYKADLAQRKYQQRQRDKPKHISFC' A
#
# COMPACT_ATOMS: atom_id res chain seq x y z
N MET A 1 9.65 8.07 0.10
CA MET A 1 10.10 6.81 0.77
C MET A 1 11.21 6.05 0.01
N LYS A 2 11.61 6.45 -1.21
CA LYS A 2 12.73 5.83 -1.95
C LYS A 2 13.92 6.74 -2.23
N GLU A 3 13.87 8.02 -1.84
CA GLU A 3 15.01 8.93 -1.99
C GLU A 3 16.12 8.69 -0.95
N GLN A 4 15.83 7.88 0.07
CA GLN A 4 16.82 7.43 1.03
C GLN A 4 16.78 5.90 0.99
N GLY A 5 17.93 5.25 0.86
CA GLY A 5 18.08 3.79 0.79
C GLY A 5 17.67 3.03 2.06
N CYS A 6 16.63 3.50 2.76
CA CYS A 6 16.00 2.85 3.89
C CYS A 6 15.50 1.47 3.45
N LYS A 7 16.02 0.43 4.09
CA LYS A 7 15.58 -0.92 3.83
C LYS A 7 14.13 -1.01 4.32
N GLN A 8 13.29 -1.78 3.62
CA GLN A 8 11.88 -1.98 4.01
C GLN A 8 11.73 -2.41 5.48
N LYS A 9 12.76 -3.06 6.04
CA LYS A 9 12.88 -3.44 7.44
C LYS A 9 12.90 -2.25 8.40
N ASP A 10 13.56 -1.15 8.05
CA ASP A 10 13.68 0.04 8.90
C ASP A 10 12.35 0.79 8.95
N ILE A 11 11.67 0.85 7.80
CA ILE A 11 10.32 1.42 7.68
C ILE A 11 9.32 0.59 8.50
N ALA A 12 9.41 -0.74 8.39
CA ALA A 12 8.60 -1.69 9.16
C ALA A 12 8.79 -1.49 10.67
N LEU A 13 10.04 -1.37 11.13
CA LEU A 13 10.38 -1.14 12.53
C LEU A 13 9.85 0.22 13.03
N LYS A 14 9.98 1.27 12.21
CA LYS A 14 9.54 2.64 12.56
C LYS A 14 8.02 2.78 12.63
N ILE A 15 7.28 2.02 11.83
CA ILE A 15 5.81 2.04 11.79
C ILE A 15 5.22 0.98 12.75
N GLY A 16 6.04 0.05 13.27
CA GLY A 16 5.56 -1.07 14.09
C GLY A 16 4.74 -2.08 13.30
N LYS A 17 5.02 -2.22 11.99
CA LYS A 17 4.35 -3.17 11.09
C LYS A 17 5.33 -4.24 10.64
N ASP A 18 4.83 -5.42 10.28
CA ASP A 18 5.70 -6.47 9.74
C ASP A 18 6.25 -6.11 8.35
N LYS A 19 7.46 -6.56 8.05
CA LYS A 19 8.14 -6.35 6.75
C LYS A 19 7.30 -6.82 5.56
N SER A 20 6.51 -7.89 5.73
CA SER A 20 5.64 -8.43 4.68
C SER A 20 4.47 -7.50 4.37
N VAL A 21 3.99 -6.74 5.37
CA VAL A 21 2.93 -5.75 5.20
C VAL A 21 3.45 -4.60 4.33
N ILE A 22 4.63 -4.06 4.65
CA ILE A 22 5.28 -3.01 3.87
C ILE A 22 5.56 -3.47 2.43
N SER A 23 6.04 -4.71 2.25
CA SER A 23 6.30 -5.28 0.92
C SER A 23 5.02 -5.37 0.07
N ARG A 24 3.93 -5.88 0.65
CA ARG A 24 2.62 -5.96 -0.03
C ARG A 24 2.07 -4.58 -0.34
N GLU A 25 2.23 -3.62 0.57
CA GLU A 25 1.79 -2.25 0.38
C GLU A 25 2.53 -1.58 -0.78
N LEU A 26 3.87 -1.67 -0.79
CA LEU A 26 4.70 -1.17 -1.89
C LEU A 26 4.32 -1.82 -3.21
N SER A 27 4.18 -3.14 -3.26
CA SER A 27 3.80 -3.86 -4.49
C SER A 27 2.44 -3.41 -5.04
N ARG A 28 1.46 -3.13 -4.17
CA ARG A 28 0.09 -2.77 -4.54
C ARG A 28 -0.11 -1.28 -4.81
N ASN A 29 0.66 -0.42 -4.14
CA ASN A 29 0.43 1.02 -4.15
C ASN A 29 1.47 1.79 -4.97
N CYS A 30 2.68 1.25 -5.16
CA CYS A 30 3.74 1.90 -5.93
C CYS A 30 3.29 2.19 -7.37
N ASP A 31 3.80 3.29 -7.91
CA ASP A 31 3.69 3.58 -9.34
C ASP A 31 4.62 2.64 -10.11
N LYS A 32 4.07 1.82 -11.02
CA LYS A 32 4.89 0.89 -11.81
C LYS A 32 5.70 1.59 -12.89
N ARG A 33 5.35 2.82 -13.27
CA ARG A 33 6.05 3.59 -14.31
C ARG A 33 7.28 4.30 -13.75
N SER A 34 7.11 4.97 -12.61
CA SER A 34 8.20 5.75 -11.99
C SER A 34 8.88 5.01 -10.83
N MET A 35 8.37 3.83 -10.42
CA MET A 35 8.81 3.08 -9.25
C MET A 35 8.83 3.89 -7.94
N GLU A 36 8.06 4.97 -7.91
CA GLU A 36 8.00 5.94 -6.84
C GLU A 36 6.77 5.67 -5.95
N TYR A 37 6.96 5.87 -4.65
CA TYR A 37 5.88 5.77 -3.69
C TYR A 37 5.26 7.14 -3.45
N LYS A 38 4.08 7.38 -4.03
CA LYS A 38 3.28 8.59 -3.82
C LYS A 38 2.09 8.27 -2.90
N ALA A 39 2.04 8.92 -1.74
CA ALA A 39 1.01 8.67 -0.74
C ALA A 39 -0.41 8.95 -1.29
N ASP A 40 -0.58 10.02 -2.05
CA ASP A 40 -1.87 10.35 -2.67
C ASP A 40 -2.36 9.28 -3.64
N LEU A 41 -1.45 8.74 -4.45
CA LEU A 41 -1.76 7.66 -5.38
C LEU A 41 -2.13 6.38 -4.63
N ALA A 42 -1.38 6.06 -3.57
CA ALA A 42 -1.66 4.90 -2.71
C ALA A 42 -3.06 4.99 -2.10
N GLN A 43 -3.44 6.17 -1.59
CA GLN A 43 -4.75 6.43 -1.01
C GLN A 43 -5.88 6.29 -2.03
N ARG A 44 -5.72 6.88 -3.23
CA ARG A 44 -6.70 6.76 -4.32
C ARG A 44 -6.91 5.29 -4.73
N LYS A 45 -5.83 4.52 -4.91
CA LYS A 45 -5.90 3.07 -5.21
C LYS A 45 -6.60 2.28 -4.11
N TYR A 46 -6.34 2.61 -2.85
CA TYR A 46 -7.03 1.98 -1.72
C TYR A 46 -8.53 2.27 -1.73
N GLN A 47 -8.92 3.54 -1.91
CA GLN A 47 -10.32 3.95 -1.98
C GLN A 47 -11.06 3.28 -3.15
N GLN A 48 -10.40 3.15 -4.31
CA GLN A 48 -10.98 2.46 -5.45
C GLN A 48 -11.22 0.97 -5.13
N ARG A 49 -10.25 0.27 -4.53
CA ARG A 49 -10.45 -1.11 -4.09
C ARG A 49 -11.55 -1.28 -3.06
N GLN A 50 -11.72 -0.34 -2.13
CA GLN A 50 -12.82 -0.40 -1.16
C GLN A 50 -14.19 -0.21 -1.82
N ARG A 51 -14.26 0.60 -2.89
CA ARG A 51 -15.47 0.79 -3.70
C ARG A 51 -15.79 -0.44 -4.54
N ASP A 52 -14.78 -1.00 -5.21
CA ASP A 52 -14.94 -2.11 -6.13
C ASP A 52 -15.07 -3.47 -5.42
N LYS A 53 -14.70 -3.54 -4.12
CA LYS A 53 -14.79 -4.77 -3.34
C LYS A 53 -16.25 -5.23 -3.27
N PRO A 54 -16.60 -6.39 -3.83
CA PRO A 54 -17.95 -6.92 -3.71
C PRO A 54 -18.25 -7.16 -2.22
N LYS A 55 -19.34 -6.57 -1.74
CA LYS A 55 -19.83 -6.75 -0.39
C LYS A 55 -20.87 -7.85 -0.41
N HIS A 56 -20.89 -8.68 0.64
CA HIS A 56 -21.92 -9.69 0.80
C HIS A 56 -23.27 -9.01 0.96
N ILE A 57 -24.22 -9.33 0.08
CA ILE A 57 -25.60 -8.87 0.16
C ILE A 57 -26.43 -10.07 0.65
N SER A 58 -27.03 -9.95 1.83
CA SER A 58 -28.00 -10.94 2.32
C SER A 58 -29.41 -10.46 1.97
N PHE A 59 -30.19 -11.31 1.31
CA PHE A 59 -31.63 -11.10 1.15
C PHE A 59 -32.33 -11.80 2.31
N CYS A 60 -33.06 -11.03 3.11
CA CYS A 60 -33.92 -11.53 4.19
C CYS A 60 -35.35 -11.73 3.64
#